data_AF-A0A2V8QDW2-F1
#
_entry.id   AF-A0A2V8QDW2-F1
#
_cell.length_a   1.000
_cell.length_b   1.000
_cell.length_c   1.000
_cell.angle_alpha   90.00
_cell.angle_beta   90.00
_cell.angle_gamma   90.00
#
_symmetry.space_group_name_H-M   'P 1'
#
loop_
_entity.id
_entity.type
_entity.pdbx_description
1 polymer ?
#
loop_
_entity_poly.entity_id
_entity_poly.type
_entity_poly.pdbx_seq_one_letter_code
_entity_poly.pdbx_strand_id
1 'polypeptide(L)'
;MIQLLSLAITCGMRLAMRDIDKNPDPSSNALEEATMAQPMIKKMTMLLLIATLTLISAAVSANGQSSRNQIANVPFEFTIGSQTMPAGRYDVAQITSGGDTIRVRSTNRSLSVMRLSNALVSTRPSSRAKLVFHRYGNSYFLAEVWSAGYSTGRVLRESSAEEATRTELSANPKTRNLKYERVEIALARK
;
A
#
# COMPACT_ATOMS: atom_id res chain seq x y z
N MET A 1 28.32 -12.98 22.12
CA MET A 1 29.48 -12.42 21.38
C MET A 1 29.47 -10.88 21.39
N ILE A 2 29.22 -10.26 22.55
CA ILE A 2 29.16 -8.79 22.72
C ILE A 2 30.08 -8.32 23.88
N GLN A 3 30.56 -9.23 24.75
CA GLN A 3 31.49 -8.90 25.84
C GLN A 3 32.95 -8.68 25.42
N LEU A 4 33.36 -9.09 24.21
CA LEU A 4 34.75 -8.90 23.73
C LEU A 4 35.04 -7.48 23.19
N LEU A 5 34.02 -6.67 22.92
CA LEU A 5 34.20 -5.33 22.35
C LEU A 5 34.47 -4.25 23.41
N SER A 6 34.03 -4.43 24.66
CA SER A 6 34.28 -3.46 25.75
C SER A 6 35.72 -3.46 26.28
N LEU A 7 36.45 -4.57 26.14
CA LEU A 7 37.81 -4.69 26.66
C LEU A 7 38.85 -4.03 25.74
N ALA A 8 38.60 -4.00 24.43
CA ALA A 8 39.49 -3.35 23.46
C ALA A 8 39.46 -1.82 23.56
N ILE A 9 38.30 -1.24 23.88
CA ILE A 9 38.13 0.22 24.02
C ILE A 9 38.80 0.73 25.33
N THR A 10 38.81 -0.09 26.39
CA THR A 10 39.48 0.26 27.66
C THR A 10 41.01 0.13 27.58
N CYS A 11 41.53 -0.75 26.72
CA CYS A 11 42.98 -0.93 26.54
C CYS A 11 43.61 0.21 25.71
N GLY A 12 42.93 0.68 24.67
CA GLY A 12 43.43 1.74 23.78
C GLY A 12 43.60 3.11 24.45
N MET A 13 42.80 3.41 25.47
CA MET A 13 42.84 4.72 26.15
C MET A 13 43.92 4.79 27.25
N ARG A 14 44.43 3.65 27.74
CA ARG A 14 45.47 3.59 28.80
C ARG A 14 46.91 3.59 28.26
N LEU A 15 47.07 3.53 26.93
CA LEU A 15 48.36 3.61 26.23
C LEU A 15 48.72 5.03 25.76
N ALA A 16 47.82 6.01 25.94
CA ALA A 16 48.05 7.40 25.53
C ALA A 16 48.47 8.34 26.69
N MET A 17 48.72 7.81 27.90
CA MET A 17 49.14 8.60 29.07
C MET A 17 50.33 7.95 29.78
N ARG A 18 51.48 7.96 29.13
CA ARG A 18 52.79 7.95 29.78
C ARG A 18 53.79 8.45 28.76
N ASP A 19 54.17 9.71 28.89
CA ASP A 19 55.54 10.21 28.68
C ASP A 19 55.51 11.71 29.02
N ILE A 20 55.69 11.99 30.31
CA ILE A 20 56.18 13.29 30.78
C ILE A 20 57.70 13.18 30.77
N ASP A 21 58.30 14.11 30.02
CA ASP A 21 59.58 14.76 30.27
C ASP A 21 60.88 14.02 29.91
N LYS A 22 61.47 14.44 28.78
CA LYS A 22 62.90 14.81 28.77
C LYS A 22 63.19 15.91 27.73
N ASN A 23 63.39 17.11 28.27
CA ASN A 23 64.10 18.34 27.81
C ASN A 23 64.89 18.31 26.46
N PRO A 24 64.97 19.44 25.71
CA PRO A 24 65.41 19.50 24.31
C PRO A 24 66.93 19.70 24.08
N ASP A 25 67.31 19.46 22.82
CA ASP A 25 68.63 19.48 22.15
C ASP A 25 69.64 20.57 22.55
N PRO A 26 70.95 20.32 22.28
CA PRO A 26 71.54 21.03 21.13
C PRO A 26 72.55 20.23 20.28
N SER A 27 72.37 20.33 18.96
CA SER A 27 73.39 20.50 17.91
C SER A 27 74.44 19.41 17.61
N SER A 28 74.37 18.93 16.36
CA SER A 28 75.47 18.81 15.37
C SER A 28 75.75 17.40 14.81
N ASN A 29 75.86 17.39 13.47
CA ASN A 29 76.61 16.50 12.57
C ASN A 29 75.81 15.50 11.71
N ALA A 30 75.78 15.84 10.40
CA ALA A 30 76.07 14.99 9.24
C ALA A 30 75.16 13.76 8.97
N LEU A 31 74.34 13.80 7.91
CA LEU A 31 74.61 13.32 6.53
C LEU A 31 74.48 11.79 6.40
N GLU A 32 73.89 11.36 5.27
CA GLU A 32 73.63 9.96 4.83
C GLU A 32 72.39 9.27 5.43
N GLU A 33 71.45 8.68 4.70
CA GLU A 33 71.29 8.44 3.26
C GLU A 33 69.78 8.37 2.96
N ALA A 34 69.41 8.85 1.78
CA ALA A 34 68.08 8.64 1.23
C ALA A 34 67.95 7.20 0.74
N THR A 35 66.94 6.46 1.19
CA THR A 35 66.45 5.30 0.41
C THR A 35 64.96 5.43 0.17
N MET A 36 64.66 5.99 -0.99
CA MET A 36 63.34 6.03 -1.60
C MET A 36 62.82 4.62 -1.87
N ALA A 37 61.74 4.22 -1.18
CA ALA A 37 60.77 3.26 -1.68
C ALA A 37 59.41 3.96 -1.83
N GLN A 38 59.26 4.65 -2.96
CA GLN A 38 57.96 4.92 -3.56
C GLN A 38 57.36 3.56 -4.04
N PRO A 39 56.10 3.45 -4.49
CA PRO A 39 54.87 4.19 -4.25
C PRO A 39 53.67 3.20 -4.16
N MET A 40 52.43 3.64 -4.42
CA MET A 40 51.33 2.84 -5.02
C MET A 40 50.30 2.07 -4.16
N ILE A 41 50.33 2.02 -2.82
CA ILE A 41 49.23 1.32 -2.09
C ILE A 41 48.14 2.28 -1.59
N LYS A 42 48.46 3.56 -1.35
CA LYS A 42 47.53 4.52 -0.73
C LYS A 42 46.42 5.07 -1.63
N LYS A 43 46.57 4.99 -2.97
CA LYS A 43 45.58 5.57 -3.89
C LYS A 43 44.45 4.59 -4.26
N MET A 44 44.70 3.29 -4.15
CA MET A 44 43.72 2.25 -4.46
C MET A 44 42.74 2.01 -3.29
N THR A 45 43.19 2.23 -2.06
CA THR A 45 42.37 2.12 -0.85
C THR A 45 41.39 3.29 -0.68
N MET A 46 41.68 4.48 -1.21
CA MET A 46 40.75 5.61 -1.13
C MET A 46 39.54 5.46 -2.06
N LEU A 47 39.71 4.82 -3.23
CA LEU A 47 38.63 4.62 -4.21
C LEU A 47 37.60 3.58 -3.76
N LEU A 48 38.01 2.63 -2.90
CA LEU A 48 37.13 1.58 -2.37
C LEU A 48 36.21 2.08 -1.23
N LEU A 49 36.55 3.20 -0.60
CA LEU A 49 35.84 3.77 0.55
C LEU A 49 34.60 4.60 0.16
N ILE A 50 34.47 5.01 -1.11
CA ILE A 50 33.37 5.87 -1.59
C ILE A 50 32.19 5.02 -2.15
N ALA A 51 32.44 3.74 -2.47
CA ALA A 51 31.47 2.88 -3.15
C ALA A 51 30.45 2.17 -2.23
N THR A 52 30.52 2.34 -0.90
CA THR A 52 29.71 1.55 0.05
C THR A 52 28.58 2.32 0.74
N LEU A 53 28.27 3.55 0.33
CA LEU A 53 27.27 4.39 1.02
C LEU A 53 25.98 4.68 0.22
N THR A 54 25.51 3.75 -0.61
CA THR A 54 24.22 3.91 -1.30
C THR A 54 23.31 2.68 -1.19
N LEU A 55 23.22 2.10 0.01
CA LEU A 55 22.18 1.14 0.29
C LEU A 55 21.53 1.48 1.64
N ILE A 56 20.38 2.12 1.56
CA ILE A 56 19.09 1.69 2.15
C ILE A 56 18.10 2.78 1.76
N SER A 57 17.43 2.60 0.62
CA SER A 57 16.14 3.24 0.40
C SER A 57 15.21 2.67 1.46
N ALA A 58 14.99 3.42 2.54
CA ALA A 58 13.98 3.08 3.52
C ALA A 58 12.65 2.95 2.78
N ALA A 59 12.14 1.74 2.72
CA ALA A 59 10.81 1.46 2.24
C ALA A 59 9.84 2.34 3.04
N VAL A 60 9.25 3.34 2.39
CA VAL A 60 8.13 4.10 2.95
C VAL A 60 6.93 3.16 2.99
N SER A 61 6.86 2.32 4.02
CA SER A 61 5.62 1.68 4.41
C SER A 61 4.85 2.67 5.28
N ALA A 62 4.34 3.72 4.65
CA ALA A 62 3.30 4.55 5.23
C ALA A 62 2.01 3.73 5.25
N ASN A 63 1.88 2.79 6.19
CA ASN A 63 0.57 2.29 6.61
C ASN A 63 -0.10 3.37 7.47
N GLY A 64 -0.35 4.53 6.86
CA GLY A 64 -1.32 5.48 7.35
C GLY A 64 -2.71 4.89 7.13
N GLN A 65 -3.64 5.19 8.02
CA GLN A 65 -5.06 4.86 7.90
C GLN A 65 -5.68 5.64 6.73
N SER A 66 -5.23 5.37 5.49
CA SER A 66 -5.83 5.89 4.28
C SER A 66 -7.01 5.00 3.93
N SER A 67 -8.18 5.59 3.67
CA SER A 67 -9.30 4.94 2.99
C SER A 67 -8.73 4.00 1.91
N ARG A 68 -8.79 2.69 2.13
CA ARG A 68 -8.17 1.73 1.22
C ARG A 68 -8.92 1.80 -0.10
N ASN A 69 -8.41 2.60 -1.02
CA ASN A 69 -8.92 2.69 -2.38
C ASN A 69 -8.78 1.32 -3.01
N GLN A 70 -9.92 0.68 -3.32
CA GLN A 70 -9.97 -0.65 -3.90
C GLN A 70 -10.37 -0.54 -5.36
N ILE A 71 -9.64 -1.24 -6.23
CA ILE A 71 -9.88 -1.16 -7.68
C ILE A 71 -10.73 -2.35 -8.11
N ALA A 72 -11.86 -2.09 -8.76
CA ALA A 72 -12.68 -3.10 -9.43
C ALA A 72 -12.56 -2.94 -10.94
N ASN A 73 -12.51 -4.06 -11.65
CA ASN A 73 -12.76 -4.10 -13.09
C ASN A 73 -14.13 -4.75 -13.32
N VAL A 74 -15.10 -3.95 -13.77
CA VAL A 74 -16.48 -4.40 -13.99
C VAL A 74 -16.69 -4.58 -15.49
N PRO A 75 -16.99 -5.80 -15.99
CA PRO A 75 -17.04 -6.09 -17.42
C PRO A 75 -18.37 -5.73 -18.10
N PHE A 76 -19.31 -5.12 -17.39
CA PHE A 76 -20.64 -4.76 -17.87
C PHE A 76 -21.04 -3.37 -17.37
N GLU A 77 -22.04 -2.79 -18.02
CA GLU A 77 -22.72 -1.60 -17.53
C GLU A 77 -23.53 -1.94 -16.28
N PHE A 78 -23.53 -1.05 -15.29
CA PHE A 78 -24.23 -1.24 -14.04
C PHE A 78 -24.76 0.08 -13.47
N THR A 79 -25.80 -0.01 -12.65
CA THR A 79 -26.45 1.13 -12.03
C THR A 79 -26.11 1.22 -10.55
N ILE A 80 -25.82 2.43 -10.08
CA ILE A 80 -25.65 2.77 -8.67
C ILE A 80 -26.66 3.87 -8.32
N GLY A 81 -27.77 3.50 -7.69
CA GLY A 81 -28.80 4.48 -7.38
C GLY A 81 -29.55 4.85 -8.65
N SER A 82 -29.46 6.11 -9.05
CA SER A 82 -30.01 6.62 -10.31
C SER A 82 -28.96 6.77 -11.42
N GLN A 83 -27.69 6.47 -11.14
CA GLN A 83 -26.60 6.69 -12.10
C GLN A 83 -26.17 5.37 -12.74
N THR A 84 -26.22 5.34 -14.07
CA THR A 84 -25.63 4.27 -14.88
C THR A 84 -24.13 4.51 -15.08
N MET A 85 -23.36 3.46 -14.89
CA MET A 85 -21.90 3.42 -14.95
C MET A 85 -21.48 2.40 -16.03
N PRO A 86 -20.68 2.79 -17.03
CA PRO A 86 -20.27 1.88 -18.10
C PRO A 86 -19.37 0.73 -17.58
N ALA A 87 -19.12 -0.26 -18.44
CA ALA A 87 -18.07 -1.25 -18.16
C ALA A 87 -16.71 -0.56 -18.03
N GLY A 88 -15.91 -0.96 -17.04
CA GLY A 88 -14.58 -0.39 -16.86
C GLY A 88 -14.02 -0.50 -15.45
N ARG A 89 -13.02 0.35 -15.20
CA ARG A 89 -12.20 0.31 -14.00
C ARG A 89 -12.61 1.40 -13.01
N TYR A 90 -13.00 0.97 -11.81
CA TYR A 90 -13.57 1.81 -10.76
C TYR A 90 -12.77 1.76 -9.46
N ASP A 91 -12.65 2.93 -8.85
CA ASP A 91 -12.13 3.17 -7.51
C ASP A 91 -13.29 3.16 -6.52
N VAL A 92 -13.26 2.20 -5.59
CA VAL A 92 -14.27 2.05 -4.54
C VAL A 92 -13.62 2.35 -3.20
N ALA A 93 -14.20 3.30 -2.47
CA ALA A 93 -13.67 3.75 -1.19
C ALA A 93 -14.80 4.07 -0.21
N GLN A 94 -14.57 3.75 1.07
CA GLN A 94 -15.33 4.33 2.17
C GLN A 94 -14.81 5.76 2.42
N ILE A 95 -15.72 6.73 2.54
CA ILE A 95 -15.34 8.15 2.73
C ILE A 95 -14.81 8.38 4.14
N THR A 96 -15.38 7.72 5.14
CA THR A 96 -14.94 7.77 6.53
C THR A 96 -14.81 6.35 7.08
N SER A 97 -13.85 6.14 7.99
CA SER A 97 -13.66 4.86 8.67
C SER A 97 -14.90 4.51 9.50
N GLY A 98 -15.56 3.41 9.17
CA GLY A 98 -16.84 3.03 9.81
C GLY A 98 -18.03 3.88 9.34
N GLY A 99 -17.84 4.77 8.38
CA GLY A 99 -18.90 5.61 7.85
C GLY A 99 -19.88 4.88 6.96
N ASP A 100 -21.05 5.49 6.80
CA ASP A 100 -22.12 4.90 6.02
C ASP A 100 -22.07 5.20 4.52
N THR A 101 -21.10 5.98 4.09
CA THR A 101 -21.00 6.44 2.70
C THR A 101 -19.91 5.71 1.92
N ILE A 102 -20.32 5.11 0.80
CA ILE A 102 -19.43 4.53 -0.20
C ILE A 102 -19.33 5.46 -1.40
N ARG A 103 -18.12 5.68 -1.86
CA ARG A 103 -17.83 6.34 -3.14
C ARG A 103 -17.37 5.31 -4.16
N VAL A 104 -17.99 5.37 -5.33
CA VAL A 104 -17.56 4.65 -6.53
C VAL A 104 -17.22 5.67 -7.59
N ARG A 105 -15.99 5.66 -8.08
CA ARG A 105 -15.49 6.66 -9.03
C ARG A 105 -14.75 5.98 -10.16
N SER A 106 -15.00 6.40 -11.40
CA SER A 106 -14.23 5.93 -12.55
C SER A 106 -12.77 6.34 -12.41
N THR A 107 -11.85 5.47 -12.82
CA THR A 107 -10.40 5.77 -12.73
C THR A 107 -9.96 6.95 -13.60
N ASN A 108 -10.68 7.24 -14.70
CA ASN A 108 -10.49 8.44 -15.52
C ASN A 108 -11.13 9.72 -14.90
N ARG A 109 -11.74 9.60 -13.72
CA ARG A 109 -12.43 10.67 -12.97
C ARG A 109 -13.63 11.31 -13.68
N SER A 110 -14.15 10.72 -14.76
CA SER A 110 -15.31 11.27 -15.48
C SER A 110 -16.63 11.10 -14.73
N LEU A 111 -16.74 10.04 -13.93
CA LEU A 111 -17.95 9.69 -13.19
C LEU A 111 -17.61 9.39 -11.72
N SER A 112 -18.41 9.93 -10.79
CA SER A 112 -18.27 9.67 -9.36
C SER A 112 -19.66 9.66 -8.72
N VAL A 113 -19.95 8.60 -7.97
CA VAL A 113 -21.22 8.42 -7.25
C VAL A 113 -20.90 8.16 -5.79
N MET A 114 -21.65 8.82 -4.89
CA MET A 114 -21.64 8.53 -3.47
C MET A 114 -23.00 8.00 -3.04
N ARG A 115 -23.03 6.94 -2.24
CA ARG A 115 -24.27 6.35 -1.72
C ARG A 115 -24.14 6.02 -0.25
N LEU A 116 -25.25 6.24 0.46
CA LEU A 116 -25.45 5.66 1.77
C LEU A 116 -25.60 4.15 1.67
N SER A 117 -25.06 3.48 2.66
CA SER A 117 -25.04 2.03 2.83
C SER A 117 -25.34 1.72 4.29
N ASN A 118 -25.60 0.45 4.59
CA ASN A 118 -25.68 -0.08 5.95
C ASN A 118 -24.56 -1.10 6.17
N ALA A 119 -24.17 -1.30 7.43
CA ALA A 119 -23.21 -2.35 7.77
C ALA A 119 -23.86 -3.73 7.58
N LEU A 120 -23.17 -4.62 6.90
CA LEU A 120 -23.55 -6.02 6.72
C LEU A 120 -22.50 -6.91 7.36
N VAL A 121 -22.83 -7.48 8.52
CA VAL A 121 -21.91 -8.35 9.26
C VAL A 121 -21.99 -9.77 8.72
N SER A 122 -20.86 -10.34 8.32
CA SER A 122 -20.74 -11.76 8.00
C SER A 122 -20.04 -12.50 9.15
N THR A 123 -20.51 -13.73 9.41
CA THR A 123 -19.85 -14.67 10.32
C THR A 123 -18.50 -15.14 9.81
N ARG A 124 -18.21 -14.98 8.51
CA ARG A 124 -16.91 -15.31 7.91
C ARG A 124 -16.26 -14.05 7.33
N PRO A 125 -15.06 -13.65 7.79
CA PRO A 125 -14.37 -12.51 7.23
C PRO A 125 -14.10 -12.72 5.75
N SER A 126 -14.34 -11.69 4.93
CA SER A 126 -14.08 -11.79 3.51
C SER A 126 -12.56 -11.76 3.29
N SER A 127 -12.02 -12.89 2.84
CA SER A 127 -10.58 -13.05 2.56
C SER A 127 -10.13 -12.11 1.42
N ARG A 128 -11.05 -11.71 0.56
CA ARG A 128 -10.83 -10.80 -0.57
C ARG A 128 -11.87 -9.68 -0.55
N ALA A 129 -11.50 -8.57 -1.16
CA ALA A 129 -12.44 -7.51 -1.42
C ALA A 129 -13.30 -7.91 -2.63
N LYS A 130 -14.60 -7.65 -2.59
CA LYS A 130 -15.52 -7.95 -3.70
C LYS A 130 -16.67 -6.95 -3.80
N LEU A 131 -17.18 -6.77 -5.01
CA LEU A 131 -18.44 -6.11 -5.30
C LEU A 131 -19.48 -7.17 -5.60
N VAL A 132 -20.70 -6.96 -5.11
CA VAL A 132 -21.83 -7.84 -5.34
C VAL A 132 -22.90 -7.05 -6.07
N PHE A 133 -23.38 -7.62 -7.16
CA PHE A 133 -24.39 -7.04 -8.01
C PHE A 133 -25.67 -7.87 -7.97
N HIS A 134 -26.80 -7.19 -7.95
CA HIS A 134 -28.10 -7.76 -8.26
C HIS A 134 -28.33 -7.68 -9.75
N ARG A 135 -28.52 -8.82 -10.39
CA ARG A 135 -28.79 -8.92 -11.82
C ARG A 135 -30.25 -9.27 -12.03
N TYR A 136 -30.90 -8.47 -12.86
CA TYR A 136 -32.29 -8.58 -13.28
C TYR A 136 -32.31 -8.63 -14.80
N GLY A 137 -32.27 -9.85 -15.37
CA GLY A 137 -32.10 -10.03 -16.81
C GLY A 137 -30.75 -9.49 -17.31
N ASN A 138 -30.75 -8.34 -17.98
CA ASN A 138 -29.56 -7.67 -18.51
C ASN A 138 -29.13 -6.45 -17.68
N SER A 139 -29.88 -6.09 -16.65
CA SER A 139 -29.60 -4.94 -15.79
C SER A 139 -28.84 -5.37 -14.55
N TYR A 140 -27.75 -4.67 -14.23
CA TYR A 140 -26.91 -4.93 -13.07
C TYR A 140 -26.96 -3.75 -12.10
N PHE A 141 -27.22 -4.02 -10.83
CA PHE A 141 -27.28 -3.01 -9.77
C PHE A 141 -26.26 -3.31 -8.70
N LEU A 142 -25.45 -2.33 -8.30
CA LEU A 142 -24.49 -2.52 -7.21
C LEU A 142 -25.24 -2.60 -5.88
N ALA A 143 -25.18 -3.78 -5.24
CA ALA A 143 -25.90 -4.06 -4.01
C ALA A 143 -24.98 -4.11 -2.79
N GLU A 144 -23.79 -4.69 -2.90
CA GLU A 144 -22.88 -4.81 -1.76
C GLU A 144 -21.42 -4.54 -2.13
N VAL A 145 -20.69 -4.04 -1.14
CA VAL A 145 -19.26 -3.78 -1.19
C VAL A 145 -18.60 -4.44 0.01
N TRP A 146 -17.67 -5.35 -0.27
CA TRP A 146 -16.90 -6.07 0.73
C TRP A 146 -15.44 -5.65 0.67
N SER A 147 -14.88 -5.28 1.82
CA SER A 147 -13.47 -4.92 1.94
C SER A 147 -12.64 -6.10 2.43
N ALA A 148 -11.42 -6.23 1.88
CA ALA A 148 -10.53 -7.33 2.21
C ALA A 148 -10.08 -7.26 3.67
N GLY A 149 -10.19 -8.38 4.39
CA GLY A 149 -9.74 -8.50 5.78
C GLY A 149 -10.73 -7.96 6.81
N TYR A 150 -11.94 -7.58 6.39
CA TYR A 150 -13.02 -7.18 7.30
C TYR A 150 -14.16 -8.22 7.26
N SER A 151 -14.78 -8.47 8.41
CA SER A 151 -16.03 -9.25 8.54
C SER A 151 -17.27 -8.41 8.27
N THR A 152 -17.12 -7.10 8.15
CA THR A 152 -18.20 -6.16 7.86
C THR A 152 -18.11 -5.71 6.41
N GLY A 153 -19.09 -6.13 5.61
CA GLY A 153 -19.40 -5.55 4.31
C GLY A 153 -20.32 -4.34 4.44
N ARG A 154 -20.63 -3.72 3.31
CA ARG A 154 -21.55 -2.59 3.20
C ARG A 154 -22.61 -2.93 2.18
N VAL A 155 -23.87 -2.86 2.57
CA VAL A 155 -25.02 -3.06 1.68
C VAL A 155 -25.60 -1.70 1.30
N LEU A 156 -25.75 -1.45 0.00
CA LEU A 156 -26.38 -0.23 -0.50
C LEU A 156 -27.90 -0.39 -0.38
N ARG A 157 -28.58 0.72 -0.07
CA ARG A 157 -30.04 0.75 -0.17
C ARG A 157 -30.46 0.55 -1.62
N GLU A 158 -31.43 -0.33 -1.80
CA GLU A 158 -32.15 -0.53 -3.05
C GLU A 158 -32.61 0.83 -3.59
N SER A 159 -32.43 0.99 -4.90
CA SER A 159 -32.82 2.22 -5.60
C SER A 159 -34.20 2.07 -6.23
N SER A 160 -34.90 3.18 -6.43
CA SER A 160 -36.19 3.17 -7.15
C SER A 160 -36.06 2.55 -8.56
N ALA A 161 -34.92 2.74 -9.23
CA ALA A 161 -34.64 2.11 -10.52
C ALA A 161 -34.54 0.57 -10.45
N GLU A 162 -33.94 0.06 -9.37
CA GLU A 162 -33.84 -1.38 -9.11
C GLU A 162 -35.22 -1.98 -8.79
N GLU A 163 -35.99 -1.31 -7.94
CA GLU A 163 -37.35 -1.72 -7.56
C GLU A 163 -38.29 -1.75 -8.76
N ALA A 164 -38.23 -0.72 -9.62
CA ALA A 164 -39.00 -0.67 -10.86
C ALA A 164 -38.64 -1.84 -11.78
N THR A 165 -37.34 -2.08 -11.99
CA THR A 165 -36.86 -3.19 -12.83
C THR A 165 -37.32 -4.55 -12.28
N ARG A 166 -37.23 -4.75 -10.95
CA ARG A 166 -37.70 -5.97 -10.29
C ARG A 166 -39.20 -6.16 -10.49
N THR A 167 -39.98 -5.09 -10.31
CA THR A 167 -41.44 -5.12 -10.44
C THR A 167 -41.85 -5.42 -11.88
N GLU A 168 -41.26 -4.73 -12.86
CA GLU A 168 -41.51 -4.96 -14.28
C GLU A 168 -41.23 -6.41 -14.71
N LEU A 169 -40.11 -6.98 -14.28
CA LEU A 169 -39.78 -8.37 -14.56
C LEU A 169 -40.78 -9.34 -13.93
N SER A 170 -41.25 -9.05 -12.71
CA SER A 170 -42.23 -9.89 -12.01
C SER A 170 -43.65 -9.77 -12.56
N ALA A 171 -43.99 -8.62 -13.17
CA ALA A 171 -45.31 -8.34 -13.73
C ALA A 171 -45.48 -8.91 -15.15
N ASN A 172 -44.42 -8.91 -15.96
CA ASN A 172 -44.50 -9.30 -17.36
C ASN A 172 -44.31 -10.83 -17.55
N PRO A 173 -45.32 -11.57 -18.07
CA PRO A 173 -45.27 -13.02 -18.27
C PRO A 173 -44.11 -13.51 -19.14
N LYS A 174 -43.63 -12.69 -20.09
CA LYS A 174 -42.52 -13.04 -20.99
C LYS A 174 -41.16 -12.96 -20.30
N THR A 175 -41.03 -12.09 -19.31
CA THR A 175 -39.77 -11.82 -18.60
C THR A 175 -39.75 -12.38 -17.18
N ARG A 176 -40.87 -12.93 -16.68
CA ARG A 176 -40.98 -13.60 -15.38
C ARG A 176 -39.94 -14.71 -15.15
N ASN A 177 -39.46 -15.33 -16.23
CA ASN A 177 -38.42 -16.36 -16.16
C ASN A 177 -36.99 -15.79 -16.12
N LEU A 178 -36.80 -14.47 -16.28
CA LEU A 178 -35.49 -13.83 -16.09
C LEU A 178 -35.16 -13.87 -14.61
N LYS A 179 -34.31 -14.84 -14.26
CA LYS A 179 -33.93 -15.15 -12.89
C LYS A 179 -33.12 -14.00 -12.29
N TYR A 180 -33.45 -13.64 -11.05
CA TYR A 180 -32.59 -12.81 -10.21
C TYR A 180 -31.28 -13.56 -9.93
N GLU A 181 -30.14 -12.91 -10.18
CA GLU A 181 -28.83 -13.50 -9.94
C GLU A 181 -27.95 -12.55 -9.12
N ARG A 182 -27.21 -13.13 -8.17
CA ARG A 182 -26.18 -12.43 -7.41
C ARG A 182 -24.84 -12.63 -8.11
N VAL A 183 -24.29 -11.57 -8.67
CA VAL A 183 -23.01 -11.60 -9.41
C VAL A 183 -21.91 -10.99 -8.56
N GLU A 184 -20.82 -11.73 -8.35
CA GLU A 184 -19.69 -11.27 -7.54
C GLU A 184 -18.49 -10.93 -8.42
N ILE A 185 -17.89 -9.76 -8.20
CA ILE A 185 -16.67 -9.31 -8.88
C ILE A 185 -15.59 -9.05 -7.83
N ALA A 186 -14.42 -9.65 -7.99
CA ALA A 186 -13.30 -9.42 -7.08
C ALA A 186 -12.69 -8.03 -7.28
N LEU A 187 -12.39 -7.36 -6.17
CA LEU A 187 -11.61 -6.13 -6.14
C LEU A 187 -10.12 -6.50 -6.07
N ALA A 188 -9.32 -5.95 -6.99
CA ALA A 188 -7.87 -6.10 -6.99
C ALA A 188 -7.24 -5.21 -5.90
N ARG A 189 -6.24 -5.74 -5.18
CA ARG A 189 -5.33 -4.90 -4.39
C ARG A 189 -4.41 -4.15 -5.36
N LYS A 190 -4.20 -2.86 -5.09
CA LYS A 190 -3.17 -2.07 -5.75
C LYS A 190 -1.79 -2.57 -5.34
#